data_AF-A0A4P8YFP2-F1
#
_entry.id   AF-A0A4P8YFP2-F1
#
_cell.length_a   1.000
_cell.length_b   1.000
_cell.length_c   1.000
_cell.angle_alpha   90.00
_cell.angle_beta   90.00
_cell.angle_gamma   90.00
#
_symmetry.space_group_name_H-M   'P 1'
#
loop_
_entity.id
_entity.type
_entity.pdbx_description
1 polymer ?
#
loop_
_entity_poly.entity_id
_entity_poly.type
_entity_poly.pdbx_seq_one_letter_code
_entity_poly.pdbx_strand_id
1 'polypeptide(L)'
;MDFFNDLKTSLEEAVEIKKGAQAPGRVTRYDITDVKAIREQLNISQSEMAKALGTSIDTIKSWESKRRNPTGLAAKVLATIQSDPAFFYALAAH
;
A
#
# COMPACT_ATOMS: atom_id res chain seq x y z
N MET A 1 8.47 -27.97 28.47
CA MET A 1 8.50 -26.50 28.37
C MET A 1 7.46 -25.95 29.33
N ASP A 2 7.86 -25.00 30.16
CA ASP A 2 7.01 -24.36 31.17
C ASP A 2 6.46 -23.07 30.57
N PHE A 3 5.14 -22.97 30.45
CA PHE A 3 4.41 -21.90 29.78
C PHE A 3 4.81 -20.50 30.28
N PHE A 4 5.15 -20.39 31.56
CA PHE A 4 5.60 -19.13 32.14
C PHE A 4 6.91 -18.63 31.51
N ASN A 5 7.86 -19.54 31.26
CA ASN A 5 9.15 -19.21 30.66
C ASN A 5 9.00 -18.80 29.19
N ASP A 6 8.11 -19.47 28.46
CA ASP A 6 7.80 -19.12 27.07
C ASP A 6 7.18 -17.72 26.99
N LEU A 7 6.25 -17.40 27.90
CA LEU A 7 5.62 -16.08 27.97
C LEU A 7 6.65 -14.98 28.30
N LYS A 8 7.50 -15.22 29.32
CA LYS A 8 8.56 -14.28 29.70
C LYS A 8 9.50 -13.98 28.54
N THR A 9 9.94 -15.02 27.84
CA THR A 9 10.83 -14.91 26.68
C THR A 9 10.18 -14.06 25.58
N SER A 10 8.92 -14.32 25.24
CA SER A 10 8.20 -13.55 24.20
C SER A 10 8.06 -12.06 24.55
N LEU A 11 7.95 -11.72 25.83
CA LEU A 11 7.85 -10.33 26.29
C LEU A 11 9.20 -9.61 26.22
N GLU A 12 10.28 -10.29 26.59
CA GLU A 12 11.64 -9.77 26.47
C GLU A 12 12.00 -9.51 25.00
N GLU A 13 11.68 -10.45 24.11
CA GLU A 13 11.84 -10.28 22.66
C GLU A 13 11.04 -9.07 22.13
N ALA A 14 9.80 -8.87 22.59
CA ALA A 14 8.99 -7.72 22.19
C ALA A 14 9.62 -6.37 22.60
N VAL A 15 10.27 -6.31 23.75
CA VAL A 15 10.99 -5.11 24.22
C VAL A 15 12.22 -4.84 23.36
N GLU A 16 13.01 -5.87 23.05
CA GLU A 16 14.22 -5.72 22.24
C GLU A 16 13.89 -5.40 20.77
N ILE A 17 12.81 -5.94 20.22
CA ILE A 17 12.26 -5.54 18.92
C ILE A 17 11.87 -4.05 18.93
N LYS A 18 11.20 -3.58 19.98
CA LYS A 18 10.81 -2.17 20.11
C LYS A 18 12.01 -1.22 20.21
N LYS A 19 13.11 -1.65 20.84
CA LYS A 19 14.36 -0.89 20.93
C LYS A 19 15.22 -0.98 19.65
N GLY A 20 14.86 -1.84 18.70
CA GLY A 20 15.64 -2.10 17.48
C GLY A 20 16.88 -2.97 17.71
N ALA A 21 17.02 -3.58 18.88
CA ALA A 21 18.13 -4.47 19.22
C ALA A 21 17.92 -5.90 18.69
N GLN A 22 16.68 -6.27 18.35
CA GLN A 22 16.33 -7.57 17.76
C GLN A 22 15.41 -7.36 16.55
N ALA A 23 15.61 -8.14 15.49
CA ALA A 23 14.73 -8.12 14.33
C ALA A 23 13.42 -8.86 14.64
N PRO A 24 12.25 -8.31 14.28
CA PRO A 24 10.96 -8.99 14.46
C PRO A 24 10.91 -10.29 13.64
N GLY A 25 10.42 -11.37 14.27
CA GLY A 25 10.33 -12.69 13.62
C GLY A 25 9.43 -12.74 12.38
N ARG A 26 8.46 -11.81 12.27
CA ARG A 26 7.67 -11.58 11.05
C ARG A 26 7.22 -10.13 10.98
N VAL A 27 7.41 -9.50 9.82
CA VAL A 27 6.91 -8.15 9.54
C VAL A 27 5.83 -8.25 8.47
N THR A 28 4.63 -7.73 8.77
CA THR A 28 3.59 -7.50 7.77
C THR A 28 3.62 -6.02 7.43
N ARG A 29 4.21 -5.66 6.28
CA ARG A 29 4.16 -4.28 5.76
C ARG A 29 2.85 -4.07 5.02
N TYR A 30 2.15 -3.01 5.38
CA TYR A 30 1.03 -2.49 4.60
C TYR A 30 1.53 -1.23 3.89
N ASP A 31 2.11 -1.38 2.71
CA ASP A 31 2.38 -0.24 1.85
C ASP A 31 1.04 0.26 1.32
N ILE A 32 0.49 1.27 1.99
CA ILE A 32 -0.69 1.97 1.50
C ILE A 32 -0.22 2.79 0.30
N THR A 33 -0.58 2.34 -0.90
CA THR A 33 -0.26 3.04 -2.14
C THR A 33 -0.88 4.44 -2.09
N ASP A 34 -0.06 5.47 -2.16
CA ASP A 34 -0.52 6.84 -2.24
C ASP A 34 -0.98 7.15 -3.67
N VAL A 35 -2.26 6.90 -3.93
CA VAL A 35 -2.89 7.11 -5.25
C VAL A 35 -2.76 8.57 -5.69
N LYS A 36 -2.80 9.52 -4.75
CA LYS A 36 -2.69 10.94 -5.06
C LYS A 36 -1.28 11.27 -5.56
N ALA A 37 -0.25 10.74 -4.90
CA ALA A 37 1.13 10.92 -5.33
C ALA A 37 1.37 10.35 -6.75
N ILE A 38 0.83 9.16 -7.04
CA ILE A 38 0.90 8.57 -8.39
C ILE A 38 0.23 9.47 -9.43
N ARG A 39 -0.98 9.97 -9.13
CA ARG A 39 -1.73 10.84 -10.03
C ARG A 39 -0.98 12.16 -10.31
N GLU A 40 -0.41 12.76 -9.28
CA GLU A 40 0.36 14.01 -9.38
C GLU A 40 1.66 13.81 -10.16
N GLN A 41 2.33 12.68 -9.98
CA GLN A 41 3.51 12.30 -10.76
C GLN A 41 3.20 12.18 -12.26
N LEU A 42 2.02 11.66 -12.61
CA LEU A 42 1.55 11.54 -13.98
C LEU A 42 0.98 12.85 -14.56
N ASN A 43 0.79 13.89 -13.72
CA ASN A 43 0.18 15.17 -14.08
C ASN A 43 -1.20 15.04 -14.75
N ILE A 44 -2.05 14.17 -14.20
CA ILE A 44 -3.42 13.91 -14.69
C ILE A 44 -4.50 14.27 -13.66
N SER A 45 -5.73 14.37 -14.14
CA SER A 45 -6.92 14.67 -13.33
C SER A 45 -7.53 13.44 -12.63
N GLN A 46 -8.37 13.74 -11.63
CA GLN A 46 -9.41 12.87 -11.03
C GLN A 46 -10.01 11.85 -12.02
N SER A 47 -10.58 12.44 -13.07
CA SER A 47 -11.37 11.78 -14.09
C SER A 47 -10.55 10.93 -15.04
N GLU A 48 -9.36 11.37 -15.43
CA GLU A 48 -8.49 10.61 -16.34
C GLU A 48 -7.99 9.33 -15.69
N MET A 49 -7.55 9.42 -14.43
CA MET A 49 -7.14 8.24 -13.66
C MET A 49 -8.31 7.27 -13.46
N ALA A 50 -9.49 7.78 -13.11
CA ALA A 50 -10.68 6.96 -12.93
C ALA A 50 -11.04 6.21 -14.22
N LYS A 51 -11.02 6.90 -15.36
CA LYS A 51 -11.31 6.32 -16.69
C LYS A 51 -10.29 5.24 -17.06
N ALA A 52 -9.00 5.51 -16.94
CA ALA A 52 -7.95 4.55 -17.28
C ALA A 52 -8.00 3.28 -16.40
N LEU A 53 -8.40 3.41 -15.13
CA LEU A 53 -8.53 2.28 -14.21
C LEU A 53 -9.89 1.57 -14.30
N GLY A 54 -10.84 2.07 -15.12
CA GLY A 54 -12.19 1.51 -15.19
C GLY A 54 -12.97 1.65 -13.88
N THR A 55 -12.72 2.72 -13.12
CA THR A 55 -13.35 2.98 -11.81
C THR A 55 -14.10 4.31 -11.80
N SER A 56 -14.90 4.57 -10.77
CA SER A 56 -15.56 5.87 -10.60
C SER A 56 -14.61 6.92 -10.02
N ILE A 57 -14.86 8.19 -10.30
CA ILE A 57 -14.14 9.32 -9.70
C ILE A 57 -14.23 9.27 -8.16
N ASP A 58 -15.37 8.84 -7.61
CA ASP A 58 -15.56 8.70 -6.17
C ASP A 58 -14.68 7.60 -5.57
N THR A 59 -14.38 6.53 -6.31
CA THR A 59 -13.41 5.52 -5.89
C THR A 59 -12.01 6.13 -5.79
N ILE A 60 -11.58 6.90 -6.79
CA ILE A 60 -10.28 7.60 -6.74
C ILE A 60 -10.23 8.58 -5.57
N LYS A 61 -11.24 9.43 -5.39
CA LYS A 61 -11.33 10.35 -4.24
C LYS A 61 -11.27 9.61 -2.89
N SER A 62 -11.95 8.47 -2.78
CA SER A 62 -11.96 7.65 -1.58
C SER A 62 -10.57 7.05 -1.27
N TRP A 63 -9.83 6.67 -2.30
CA TRP A 63 -8.44 6.21 -2.19
C TRP A 63 -7.48 7.34 -1.84
N GLU A 64 -7.55 8.48 -2.52
CA GLU A 64 -6.71 9.65 -2.25
C GLU A 64 -6.93 10.21 -0.84
N SER A 65 -8.17 10.16 -0.33
CA SER A 65 -8.51 10.58 1.04
C SER A 65 -8.24 9.50 2.11
N LYS A 66 -7.75 8.31 1.71
CA LYS A 66 -7.49 7.16 2.59
C LYS A 66 -8.73 6.65 3.34
N ARG A 67 -9.95 7.01 2.89
CA ARG A 67 -11.21 6.45 3.43
C ARG A 67 -11.34 4.97 3.08
N ARG A 68 -10.87 4.59 1.89
CA ARG A 68 -10.69 3.20 1.45
C ARG A 68 -9.31 3.08 0.83
N ASN A 69 -8.77 1.88 0.77
CA ASN A 69 -7.51 1.62 0.08
C ASN A 69 -7.77 0.71 -1.14
N PRO A 70 -7.00 0.88 -2.23
CA PRO A 70 -7.04 -0.08 -3.33
C PRO A 70 -6.60 -1.46 -2.82
N THR A 71 -7.27 -2.51 -3.27
CA THR A 71 -6.96 -3.90 -2.91
C THR A 71 -6.95 -4.78 -4.15
N GLY A 72 -6.41 -5.99 -4.03
CA GLY A 72 -6.41 -6.97 -5.11
C GLY A 72 -5.71 -6.46 -6.38
N LEU A 73 -6.40 -6.56 -7.52
CA LEU A 73 -5.86 -6.15 -8.82
C LEU A 73 -5.56 -4.65 -8.89
N ALA A 74 -6.42 -3.80 -8.33
CA ALA A 74 -6.23 -2.35 -8.35
C ALA A 74 -4.92 -1.94 -7.64
N ALA A 75 -4.63 -2.56 -6.49
CA ALA A 75 -3.37 -2.32 -5.78
C ALA A 75 -2.16 -2.73 -6.61
N LYS A 76 -2.23 -3.90 -7.29
CA LYS A 76 -1.15 -4.36 -8.16
C LYS A 76 -0.92 -3.43 -9.34
N VAL A 77 -1.99 -3.02 -10.03
CA VAL A 77 -1.92 -2.09 -11.17
C VAL A 77 -1.32 -0.75 -10.73
N LEU A 78 -1.76 -0.19 -9.60
CA LEU A 78 -1.20 1.06 -9.07
C LEU A 78 0.27 0.91 -8.68
N ALA A 79 0.69 -0.22 -8.09
CA ALA A 79 2.09 -0.50 -7.81
C ALA A 79 2.93 -0.61 -9.10
N THR A 80 2.38 -1.20 -10.17
CA THR A 80 3.02 -1.26 -11.49
C THR A 80 3.16 0.15 -12.08
N ILE A 81 2.10 0.97 -12.04
CA ILE A 81 2.15 2.37 -12.51
C ILE A 81 3.17 3.19 -11.71
N GLN A 82 3.26 2.96 -10.39
CA GLN A 82 4.25 3.64 -9.54
C GLN A 82 5.69 3.27 -9.92
N SER A 83 5.91 2.02 -10.32
CA SER A 83 7.23 1.52 -10.73
C SER A 83 7.60 1.90 -12.16
N ASP A 84 6.60 1.95 -13.05
CA ASP A 84 6.72 2.34 -14.45
C ASP A 84 5.56 3.28 -14.84
N PRO A 85 5.76 4.61 -14.75
CA PRO A 85 4.74 5.60 -15.10
C PRO A 85 4.26 5.51 -16.56
N ALA A 86 5.08 4.99 -17.48
CA ALA A 86 4.70 4.86 -18.89
C ALA A 86 3.58 3.84 -19.10
N PHE A 87 3.50 2.83 -18.22
CA PHE A 87 2.45 1.82 -18.23
C PHE A 87 1.04 2.42 -18.13
N PHE A 88 0.88 3.56 -17.45
CA PHE A 88 -0.41 4.26 -17.36
C PHE A 88 -0.95 4.63 -18.75
N TYR A 89 -0.10 5.14 -19.65
CA TYR A 89 -0.53 5.56 -20.98
C TYR A 89 -0.90 4.37 -21.87
N ALA A 90 -0.22 3.23 -21.71
CA ALA A 90 -0.59 1.98 -22.37
C ALA A 90 -1.96 1.49 -21.88
N LEU A 91 -2.21 1.57 -20.58
CA LEU A 91 -3.51 1.21 -19.99
C LEU A 91 -4.63 2.15 -20.47
N ALA A 92 -4.38 3.45 -20.53
CA ALA A 92 -5.36 4.46 -20.93
C ALA A 92 -5.71 4.44 -22.43
N ALA A 93 -4.91 3.76 -23.25
CA ALA A 93 -5.13 3.64 -24.69
C ALA A 93 -6.11 2.51 -25.08
N HIS A 94 -6.49 1.65 -24.13
CA HIS A 94 -7.49 0.59 -24.30
C HIS A 94 -8.89 1.08 -23.94
#